data_AF-A0A2D5QMV5-F1
#
_entry.id   AF-A0A2D5QMV5-F1
#
_cell.length_a   1.000
_cell.length_b   1.000
_cell.length_c   1.000
_cell.angle_alpha   90.00
_cell.angle_beta   90.00
_cell.angle_gamma   90.00
#
_symmetry.space_group_name_H-M   'P 1'
#
loop_
_entity.id
_entity.type
_entity.pdbx_description
1 polymer ?
#
loop_
_entity_poly.entity_id
_entity_poly.type
_entity_poly.pdbx_seq_one_letter_code
_entity_poly.pdbx_strand_id
1 'polypeptide(L)'
;MSKQLSSHKKTWSKSYLWFLLLALSSLIACSDRDVDTPNENNLNKSLSLSSTHDTLYVEQSFGLSSPLGDKILLQSQKWAMQQVEESEEFAQPRMCAHNVSRVLNDVELPYYSDYLVPNMVSTVELRGGLVAHLDNYDKQGFINSLNNLFGGHLPIGTLVNGCLYADCSGEGGDGHIAILGETDEEGVVYLYHNNWYRPDNEGGERKDYMVSTHYYDELNLRRQWMKTPWIRIHRSKETNEIVDIEGLLPEIDDLDPYTGFFITVSIMPELLEEFGSLERNHFFCPAGLKPDPMLGACVDDQQNIYGRFSEKMTQECVELGYGQACTQVHRLEGEHYTASVQRWSQGVYNQLRGNKACPVGLSLDHEINSCVQAADQEHRNQEEVIGLFSKSIVNKCLDWGGGEGCVSGRISAQFYRELIK
;
A
#
# COMPACT_ATOMS: atom_id res chain seq x y z
N MET A 1 32.73 -2.16 71.49
CA MET A 1 33.11 -3.39 70.76
C MET A 1 32.74 -3.20 69.30
N SER A 2 33.76 -3.03 68.46
CA SER A 2 33.68 -2.81 67.02
C SER A 2 33.33 -4.11 66.29
N LYS A 3 32.37 -4.08 65.36
CA LYS A 3 32.16 -5.14 64.36
C LYS A 3 32.14 -4.53 62.97
N GLN A 4 33.08 -5.00 62.15
CA GLN A 4 33.33 -4.64 60.76
C GLN A 4 32.16 -5.05 59.86
N LEU A 5 31.78 -4.15 58.94
CA LEU A 5 31.01 -4.46 57.74
C LEU A 5 31.96 -4.66 56.58
N SER A 6 31.96 -5.88 56.03
CA SER A 6 32.71 -6.27 54.83
C SER A 6 31.97 -5.80 53.57
N SER A 7 32.71 -5.18 52.64
CA SER A 7 32.21 -4.76 51.33
C SER A 7 32.50 -5.84 50.29
N HIS A 8 31.46 -6.40 49.69
CA HIS A 8 31.58 -7.21 48.48
C HIS A 8 31.39 -6.32 47.25
N LYS A 9 32.50 -5.95 46.60
CA LYS A 9 32.49 -5.40 45.24
C LYS A 9 32.32 -6.57 44.25
N LYS A 10 31.16 -6.64 43.58
CA LYS A 10 31.00 -7.47 42.37
C LYS A 10 31.66 -6.75 41.19
N THR A 11 32.75 -7.33 40.69
CA THR A 11 33.37 -6.95 39.42
C THR A 11 32.49 -7.44 38.27
N TRP A 12 31.92 -6.50 37.51
CA TRP A 12 31.26 -6.80 36.24
C TRP A 12 32.35 -7.02 35.17
N SER A 13 32.22 -8.09 34.40
CA SER A 13 33.18 -8.48 33.36
C SER A 13 33.09 -7.52 32.16
N LYS A 14 34.25 -7.17 31.60
CA LYS A 14 34.43 -6.29 30.43
C LYS A 14 33.91 -6.87 29.11
N SER A 15 33.18 -7.97 29.13
CA SER A 15 32.75 -8.71 27.93
C SER A 15 31.41 -8.24 27.35
N TYR A 16 30.61 -7.48 28.10
CA TYR A 16 29.35 -6.93 27.61
C TYR A 16 29.49 -5.61 26.83
N LEU A 17 30.64 -4.93 26.93
CA LEU A 17 30.85 -3.65 26.27
C LEU A 17 31.19 -3.78 24.77
N TRP A 18 31.61 -4.97 24.31
CA TRP A 18 31.91 -5.22 22.90
C TRP A 18 30.68 -5.61 22.07
N PHE A 19 29.68 -6.24 22.68
CA PHE A 19 28.44 -6.59 21.98
C PHE A 19 27.53 -5.38 21.71
N LEU A 20 27.58 -4.35 22.57
CA LEU A 20 26.81 -3.11 22.37
C LEU A 20 27.41 -2.18 21.29
N LEU A 21 28.69 -2.34 20.95
CA LEU A 21 29.36 -1.50 19.93
C LEU A 21 29.21 -2.03 18.50
N LEU A 22 28.83 -3.30 18.32
CA LEU A 22 28.55 -3.89 16.99
C LEU A 22 27.09 -3.74 16.56
N ALA A 23 26.16 -3.50 17.50
CA ALA A 23 24.75 -3.23 17.19
C ALA A 23 24.46 -1.75 16.85
N LEU A 24 25.46 -0.87 16.97
CA LEU A 24 25.34 0.58 16.73
C LEU A 24 25.96 1.03 15.39
N SER A 25 26.59 0.12 14.63
CA SER A 25 27.19 0.43 13.32
C SER A 25 26.26 0.22 12.12
N SER A 26 25.04 -0.30 12.32
CA SER A 26 24.02 -0.48 11.28
C SER A 26 22.95 0.62 11.24
N LEU A 27 23.00 1.60 12.17
CA LEU A 27 22.09 2.76 12.19
C LEU A 27 22.73 3.97 11.50
N ILE A 28 23.01 3.84 10.20
CA ILE A 28 23.13 5.01 9.31
C ILE A 28 21.86 5.03 8.47
N ALA A 29 20.76 5.46 9.10
CA ALA A 29 19.61 5.97 8.38
C ALA A 29 20.04 7.26 7.67
N CYS A 30 19.86 7.30 6.36
CA CYS A 30 20.20 8.43 5.51
C CYS A 30 19.30 9.63 5.85
N SER A 31 19.78 10.53 6.70
CA SER A 31 19.18 11.86 6.86
C SER A 31 19.49 12.70 5.60
N ASP A 32 18.42 13.17 4.96
CA ASP A 32 18.35 14.06 3.80
C ASP A 32 19.42 15.17 3.72
N ARG A 33 19.92 15.38 2.49
CA ARG A 33 20.19 16.69 1.89
C ARG A 33 20.48 16.50 0.40
N ASP A 34 19.46 16.72 -0.43
CA ASP A 34 19.52 17.59 -1.60
C ASP A 34 18.11 17.65 -2.21
N VAL A 35 17.64 18.84 -2.55
CA VAL A 35 16.29 19.09 -3.08
C VAL A 35 16.44 19.38 -4.56
N ASP A 36 15.98 18.49 -5.42
CA ASP A 36 15.71 18.78 -6.82
C ASP A 36 14.43 18.04 -7.24
N THR A 37 13.40 18.81 -7.58
CA THR A 37 12.13 18.34 -8.16
C THR A 37 12.32 18.06 -9.66
N PRO A 38 11.98 16.88 -10.20
CA PRO A 38 11.99 16.65 -11.63
C PRO A 38 10.75 17.29 -12.29
N ASN A 39 10.96 17.79 -13.51
CA ASN A 39 9.93 18.42 -14.34
C ASN A 39 9.30 17.33 -15.24
N GLU A 40 8.11 16.85 -14.90
CA GLU A 40 7.36 15.88 -15.68
C GLU A 40 6.79 16.53 -16.94
N ASN A 41 7.47 16.39 -18.08
CA ASN A 41 6.86 16.53 -19.41
C ASN A 41 7.72 15.85 -20.47
N ASN A 42 7.28 14.66 -20.90
CA ASN A 42 7.44 14.02 -22.21
C ASN A 42 7.86 12.56 -22.07
N LEU A 43 6.96 11.60 -22.34
CA LEU A 43 7.36 10.38 -23.04
C LEU A 43 6.13 9.64 -23.58
N ASN A 44 5.91 9.74 -24.89
CA ASN A 44 5.05 8.85 -25.66
C ASN A 44 5.93 8.17 -26.70
N LYS A 45 6.39 6.95 -26.42
CA LYS A 45 7.05 6.09 -27.41
C LYS A 45 6.59 4.65 -27.22
N SER A 46 5.73 4.18 -28.10
CA SER A 46 5.26 2.79 -28.07
C SER A 46 6.30 1.85 -28.67
N LEU A 47 6.62 0.79 -27.95
CA LEU A 47 7.42 -0.34 -28.41
C LEU A 47 6.51 -1.56 -28.53
N SER A 48 6.43 -2.14 -29.72
CA SER A 48 5.71 -3.40 -29.97
C SER A 48 6.65 -4.59 -29.72
N LEU A 49 6.31 -5.44 -28.73
CA LEU A 49 6.97 -6.72 -28.49
C LEU A 49 6.04 -7.86 -28.87
N SER A 50 6.55 -8.77 -29.70
CA SER A 50 5.89 -10.00 -30.13
C SER A 50 6.04 -11.07 -29.05
N SER A 51 4.92 -11.61 -28.56
CA SER A 51 4.89 -12.71 -27.59
C SER A 51 4.59 -14.04 -28.29
N THR A 52 5.46 -15.02 -28.06
CA THR A 52 5.12 -16.45 -28.24
C THR A 52 5.64 -17.18 -27.01
N HIS A 53 4.78 -17.36 -26.01
CA HIS A 53 5.01 -18.23 -24.86
C HIS A 53 3.80 -19.15 -24.72
N ASP A 54 3.99 -20.41 -25.11
CA ASP A 54 3.12 -21.52 -24.74
C ASP A 54 3.51 -21.93 -23.31
N THR A 55 2.65 -21.64 -22.34
CA THR A 55 2.86 -21.99 -20.92
C THR A 55 2.12 -23.29 -20.60
N LEU A 56 2.88 -24.32 -20.21
CA LEU A 56 2.34 -25.49 -19.53
C LEU A 56 1.95 -25.06 -18.10
N TYR A 57 0.66 -25.07 -17.77
CA TYR A 57 0.18 -24.79 -16.42
C TYR A 57 0.57 -25.93 -15.47
N VAL A 58 1.55 -25.69 -14.60
CA VAL A 58 1.84 -26.54 -13.45
C VAL A 58 1.07 -25.98 -12.25
N GLU A 59 0.20 -26.82 -11.70
CA GLU A 59 -0.82 -26.52 -10.67
C GLU A 59 -0.21 -26.44 -9.26
N GLN A 60 0.83 -25.59 -9.05
CA GLN A 60 1.50 -25.39 -7.74
C GLN A 60 1.92 -23.93 -7.47
N SER A 61 1.16 -22.94 -7.90
CA SER A 61 1.49 -21.54 -7.63
C SER A 61 0.84 -21.05 -6.33
N PHE A 62 1.64 -20.54 -5.39
CA PHE A 62 1.15 -19.63 -4.33
C PHE A 62 0.48 -18.39 -4.93
N GLY A 63 0.95 -17.99 -6.11
CA GLY A 63 0.34 -16.98 -6.96
C GLY A 63 -1.01 -17.41 -7.54
N LEU A 64 -2.08 -16.69 -7.22
CA LEU A 64 -3.27 -16.69 -8.10
C LEU A 64 -2.99 -15.74 -9.25
N SER A 65 -2.97 -16.25 -10.48
CA SER A 65 -2.84 -15.41 -11.67
C SER A 65 -4.22 -14.88 -12.09
N SER A 66 -4.21 -13.65 -12.60
CA SER A 66 -5.35 -12.99 -13.24
C SER A 66 -4.84 -12.13 -14.40
N PRO A 67 -5.69 -11.71 -15.35
CA PRO A 67 -5.26 -10.85 -16.44
C PRO A 67 -4.55 -9.57 -15.98
N LEU A 68 -5.00 -8.93 -14.90
CA LEU A 68 -4.31 -7.78 -14.31
C LEU A 68 -3.02 -8.18 -13.59
N GLY A 69 -3.01 -9.26 -12.81
CA GLY A 69 -1.82 -9.76 -12.13
C GLY A 69 -0.69 -10.07 -13.11
N ASP A 70 -1.01 -10.72 -14.24
CA ASP A 70 -0.05 -11.02 -15.30
C ASP A 70 0.50 -9.75 -15.97
N LYS A 71 -0.33 -8.73 -16.17
CA LYS A 71 0.12 -7.42 -16.67
C LYS A 71 1.08 -6.76 -15.69
N ILE A 72 0.78 -6.78 -14.39
CA ILE A 72 1.63 -6.22 -13.33
C ILE A 72 2.98 -6.96 -13.29
N LEU A 73 2.98 -8.30 -13.37
CA LEU A 73 4.21 -9.09 -13.40
C LEU A 73 5.05 -8.79 -14.64
N LEU A 74 4.44 -8.80 -15.82
CA LEU A 74 5.12 -8.48 -17.06
C LEU A 74 5.71 -7.06 -17.02
N GLN A 75 4.97 -6.11 -16.46
CA GLN A 75 5.46 -4.73 -16.34
C GLN A 75 6.58 -4.61 -15.30
N SER A 76 6.52 -5.35 -14.19
CA SER A 76 7.61 -5.45 -13.22
C SER A 76 8.89 -6.02 -13.85
N GLN A 77 8.77 -7.01 -14.73
CA GLN A 77 9.88 -7.61 -15.48
C GLN A 77 10.46 -6.64 -16.51
N LYS A 78 9.60 -5.97 -17.30
CA LYS A 78 10.03 -4.92 -18.23
C LYS A 78 10.77 -3.81 -17.50
N TRP A 79 10.21 -3.37 -16.37
CA TRP A 79 10.83 -2.35 -15.54
C TRP A 79 12.22 -2.75 -15.05
N ALA A 80 12.39 -4.02 -14.64
CA ALA A 80 13.70 -4.57 -14.26
C ALA A 80 14.72 -4.60 -15.40
N MET A 81 14.28 -4.67 -16.67
CA MET A 81 15.19 -4.63 -17.83
C MET A 81 15.48 -3.19 -18.29
N GLN A 82 14.50 -2.29 -18.21
CA GLN A 82 14.57 -0.93 -18.76
C GLN A 82 15.31 0.07 -17.86
N GLN A 83 15.40 -0.20 -16.55
CA GLN A 83 16.11 0.66 -15.59
C GLN A 83 17.57 1.02 -15.99
N VAL A 84 18.22 0.20 -16.84
CA VAL A 84 19.57 0.49 -17.38
C VAL A 84 19.52 1.47 -18.55
N GLU A 85 18.53 1.33 -19.42
CA GLU A 85 18.39 2.15 -20.64
C GLU A 85 17.94 3.57 -20.30
N GLU A 86 17.19 3.73 -19.20
CA GLU A 86 16.66 5.01 -18.72
C GLU A 86 17.56 5.65 -17.63
N SER A 87 18.83 5.20 -17.50
CA SER A 87 19.72 5.50 -16.36
C SER A 87 19.99 6.98 -16.06
N GLU A 88 19.78 7.90 -17.02
CA GLU A 88 19.96 9.35 -16.79
C GLU A 88 18.83 9.97 -15.96
N GLU A 89 17.58 9.52 -16.11
CA GLU A 89 16.45 9.94 -15.25
C GLU A 89 16.39 9.12 -13.96
N PHE A 90 17.02 7.94 -13.95
CA PHE A 90 16.79 6.90 -12.94
C PHE A 90 17.90 6.68 -11.93
N ALA A 91 18.88 7.58 -11.85
CA ALA A 91 20.06 7.33 -11.03
C ALA A 91 19.72 6.90 -9.59
N GLN A 92 18.64 7.40 -8.97
CA GLN A 92 18.22 6.96 -7.63
C GLN A 92 16.72 7.23 -7.38
N PRO A 93 15.77 6.32 -7.67
CA PRO A 93 14.45 6.42 -7.08
C PRO A 93 14.63 6.45 -5.56
N ARG A 94 14.40 7.63 -4.96
CA ARG A 94 14.67 7.85 -3.53
C ARG A 94 13.88 6.89 -2.64
N MET A 95 12.72 6.45 -3.12
CA MET A 95 11.70 5.77 -2.33
C MET A 95 11.20 4.52 -3.06
N CYS A 96 11.07 3.40 -2.35
CA CYS A 96 10.66 2.11 -2.92
C CYS A 96 9.23 2.15 -3.50
N ALA A 97 8.36 2.96 -2.89
CA ALA A 97 7.01 3.24 -3.37
C ALA A 97 6.96 3.83 -4.80
N HIS A 98 7.98 4.60 -5.20
CA HIS A 98 8.02 5.22 -6.53
C HIS A 98 8.11 4.16 -7.64
N ASN A 99 8.94 3.13 -7.48
CA ASN A 99 9.04 2.05 -8.47
C ASN A 99 7.75 1.23 -8.56
N VAL A 100 7.12 0.92 -7.42
CA VAL A 100 5.83 0.23 -7.41
C VAL A 100 4.77 1.07 -8.11
N SER A 101 4.68 2.37 -7.77
CA SER A 101 3.75 3.31 -8.40
C SER A 101 3.96 3.40 -9.91
N ARG A 102 5.21 3.43 -10.39
CA ARG A 102 5.53 3.39 -11.82
C ARG A 102 4.97 2.14 -12.50
N VAL A 103 5.25 0.96 -11.95
CA VAL A 103 4.74 -0.30 -12.50
C VAL A 103 3.21 -0.30 -12.55
N LEU A 104 2.55 0.17 -11.48
CA LEU A 104 1.10 0.25 -11.42
C LEU A 104 0.52 1.28 -12.41
N ASN A 105 1.15 2.44 -12.56
CA ASN A 105 0.74 3.46 -13.53
C ASN A 105 0.84 2.95 -14.98
N ASP A 106 1.92 2.22 -15.30
CA ASP A 106 2.13 1.64 -16.63
C ASP A 106 1.10 0.55 -16.99
N VAL A 107 0.40 -0.01 -16.00
CA VAL A 107 -0.75 -0.90 -16.20
C VAL A 107 -2.10 -0.21 -15.96
N GLU A 108 -2.14 1.12 -16.08
CA GLU A 108 -3.35 1.95 -15.99
C GLU A 108 -3.99 1.99 -14.58
N LEU A 109 -3.18 1.83 -13.53
CA LEU A 109 -3.57 1.99 -12.12
C LEU A 109 -2.87 3.22 -11.49
N PRO A 110 -3.19 4.45 -11.91
CA PRO A 110 -2.44 5.66 -11.52
C PRO A 110 -2.67 6.10 -10.06
N TYR A 111 -3.58 5.45 -9.33
CA TYR A 111 -4.08 5.92 -8.05
C TYR A 111 -3.16 5.64 -6.85
N TYR A 112 -2.23 4.71 -7.00
CA TYR A 112 -1.36 4.24 -5.94
C TYR A 112 -0.12 5.14 -5.84
N SER A 113 -0.10 5.99 -4.82
CA SER A 113 0.87 7.09 -4.65
C SER A 113 2.33 6.64 -4.60
N ASP A 114 3.17 7.47 -5.19
CA ASP A 114 4.63 7.41 -5.29
C ASP A 114 5.41 7.97 -4.09
N TYR A 115 4.72 8.59 -3.11
CA TYR A 115 5.40 9.36 -2.07
C TYR A 115 5.88 8.51 -0.89
N LEU A 116 5.03 7.71 -0.24
CA LEU A 116 5.43 6.89 0.91
C LEU A 116 4.71 5.53 0.92
N VAL A 117 5.34 4.52 1.50
CA VAL A 117 4.78 3.16 1.65
C VAL A 117 3.44 3.15 2.39
N PRO A 118 3.27 3.83 3.55
CA PRO A 118 1.98 3.91 4.23
C PRO A 118 0.89 4.46 3.30
N ASN A 119 1.19 5.50 2.51
CA ASN A 119 0.22 6.12 1.62
C ASN A 119 -0.30 5.12 0.58
N MET A 120 0.57 4.25 0.07
CA MET A 120 0.17 3.24 -0.90
C MET A 120 -0.74 2.19 -0.26
N VAL A 121 -0.40 1.69 0.94
CA VAL A 121 -1.23 0.74 1.71
C VAL A 121 -2.58 1.36 2.06
N SER A 122 -2.57 2.59 2.58
CA SER A 122 -3.75 3.42 2.82
C SER A 122 -4.65 3.54 1.61
N THR A 123 -4.05 3.73 0.42
CA THR A 123 -4.81 3.84 -0.83
C THR A 123 -5.53 2.54 -1.17
N VAL A 124 -4.88 1.39 -0.96
CA VAL A 124 -5.50 0.08 -1.15
C VAL A 124 -6.72 -0.04 -0.25
N GLU A 125 -6.58 0.22 1.04
CA GLU A 125 -7.69 0.12 2.01
C GLU A 125 -8.83 1.09 1.67
N LEU A 126 -8.52 2.36 1.40
CA LEU A 126 -9.51 3.40 1.08
C LEU A 126 -10.33 3.11 -0.19
N ARG A 127 -9.76 2.32 -1.10
CA ARG A 127 -10.44 1.86 -2.33
C ARG A 127 -11.15 0.52 -2.14
N GLY A 128 -11.24 0.02 -0.90
CA GLY A 128 -11.88 -1.26 -0.56
C GLY A 128 -11.05 -2.48 -0.91
N GLY A 129 -9.73 -2.32 -1.06
CA GLY A 129 -8.79 -3.42 -1.11
C GLY A 129 -8.69 -4.15 0.22
N LEU A 130 -8.01 -5.30 0.19
CA LEU A 130 -7.76 -6.07 1.39
C LEU A 130 -6.38 -5.71 1.91
N VAL A 131 -6.31 -5.18 3.13
CA VAL A 131 -5.05 -4.95 3.83
C VAL A 131 -5.01 -5.87 5.03
N ALA A 132 -3.93 -6.65 5.13
CA ALA A 132 -3.75 -7.63 6.18
C ALA A 132 -2.37 -7.51 6.80
N HIS A 133 -2.36 -7.15 8.08
CA HIS A 133 -1.15 -7.17 8.89
C HIS A 133 -0.83 -8.61 9.29
N LEU A 134 0.37 -9.08 8.96
CA LEU A 134 0.81 -10.42 9.31
C LEU A 134 1.40 -10.40 10.73
N ASP A 135 1.26 -11.51 11.45
CA ASP A 135 1.84 -11.64 12.79
C ASP A 135 3.30 -12.09 12.66
N ASN A 136 4.23 -11.14 12.76
CA ASN A 136 5.64 -11.36 12.38
C ASN A 136 6.56 -11.68 13.57
N TYR A 137 5.99 -11.87 14.76
CA TYR A 137 6.74 -12.33 15.94
C TYR A 137 6.44 -13.79 16.27
N ASP A 138 5.34 -14.33 15.74
CA ASP A 138 4.99 -15.74 15.82
C ASP A 138 4.87 -16.34 14.42
N LYS A 139 5.80 -17.22 14.06
CA LYS A 139 5.77 -17.95 12.78
C LYS A 139 4.43 -18.64 12.54
N GLN A 140 3.81 -19.22 13.57
CA GLN A 140 2.51 -19.87 13.41
C GLN A 140 1.40 -18.84 13.18
N GLY A 141 1.42 -17.72 13.90
CA GLY A 141 0.59 -16.55 13.64
C GLY A 141 0.69 -16.07 12.19
N PHE A 142 1.91 -15.92 11.67
CA PHE A 142 2.15 -15.54 10.27
C PHE A 142 1.51 -16.52 9.28
N ILE A 143 1.74 -17.83 9.46
CA ILE A 143 1.17 -18.90 8.64
C ILE A 143 -0.36 -18.87 8.70
N ASN A 144 -0.94 -18.69 9.89
CA ASN A 144 -2.38 -18.63 10.06
C ASN A 144 -2.97 -17.40 9.36
N SER A 145 -2.32 -16.23 9.48
CA SER A 145 -2.72 -15.03 8.76
C SER A 145 -2.69 -15.24 7.26
N LEU A 146 -1.62 -15.83 6.71
CA LEU A 146 -1.57 -16.17 5.28
C LEU A 146 -2.67 -17.16 4.88
N ASN A 147 -2.86 -18.27 5.60
CA ASN A 147 -3.90 -19.26 5.28
C ASN A 147 -5.30 -18.64 5.32
N ASN A 148 -5.56 -17.67 6.20
CA ASN A 148 -6.82 -16.94 6.25
C ASN A 148 -7.01 -15.99 5.05
N LEU A 149 -5.93 -15.57 4.40
CA LEU A 149 -5.94 -14.75 3.19
C LEU A 149 -5.96 -15.65 1.96
N PHE A 150 -7.12 -15.73 1.28
CA PHE A 150 -7.25 -16.50 0.04
C PHE A 150 -6.83 -17.98 0.16
N GLY A 151 -7.02 -18.60 1.32
CA GLY A 151 -6.59 -19.99 1.55
C GLY A 151 -5.07 -20.17 1.49
N GLY A 152 -4.31 -19.11 1.79
CA GLY A 152 -2.86 -19.09 1.66
C GLY A 152 -2.37 -18.83 0.25
N HIS A 153 -3.21 -18.45 -0.71
CA HIS A 153 -2.79 -18.15 -2.09
C HIS A 153 -2.87 -16.64 -2.35
N LEU A 154 -1.73 -15.96 -2.37
CA LEU A 154 -1.71 -14.52 -2.64
C LEU A 154 -1.73 -14.28 -4.16
N PRO A 155 -2.61 -13.43 -4.69
CA PRO A 155 -2.59 -13.09 -6.10
C PRO A 155 -1.28 -12.47 -6.58
N ILE A 156 -0.88 -12.77 -7.82
CA ILE A 156 0.20 -12.04 -8.50
C ILE A 156 -0.19 -10.55 -8.57
N GLY A 157 0.75 -9.67 -8.26
CA GLY A 157 0.51 -8.23 -8.17
C GLY A 157 0.11 -7.75 -6.77
N THR A 158 -0.07 -8.66 -5.81
CA THR A 158 -0.25 -8.30 -4.39
C THR A 158 0.93 -7.45 -3.90
N LEU A 159 0.65 -6.37 -3.18
CA LEU A 159 1.71 -5.55 -2.59
C LEU A 159 2.12 -6.17 -1.25
N VAL A 160 3.43 -6.29 -1.04
CA VAL A 160 4.01 -6.75 0.22
C VAL A 160 4.87 -5.63 0.75
N ASN A 161 4.57 -5.13 1.93
CA ASN A 161 5.33 -4.07 2.56
C ASN A 161 5.82 -4.48 3.94
N GLY A 162 6.96 -3.92 4.31
CA GLY A 162 7.64 -4.15 5.57
C GLY A 162 7.95 -2.82 6.21
N CYS A 163 7.73 -2.72 7.52
CA CYS A 163 7.90 -1.47 8.25
C CYS A 163 8.60 -1.72 9.59
N LEU A 164 9.37 -0.72 10.05
CA LEU A 164 9.96 -0.75 11.38
C LEU A 164 8.93 -0.66 12.52
N TYR A 165 7.77 -0.06 12.25
CA TYR A 165 6.69 0.15 13.22
C TYR A 165 5.38 -0.49 12.73
N ALA A 166 4.52 -0.91 13.66
CA ALA A 166 3.28 -1.63 13.35
C ALA A 166 2.30 -0.82 12.49
N ASP A 167 2.28 0.50 12.68
CA ASP A 167 1.47 1.46 11.94
C ASP A 167 2.23 2.08 10.76
N CYS A 168 3.45 1.62 10.50
CA CYS A 168 4.35 2.20 9.50
C CYS A 168 4.55 3.72 9.64
N SER A 169 4.39 4.30 10.85
CA SER A 169 4.46 5.74 11.11
C SER A 169 5.87 6.35 11.08
N GLY A 170 6.84 5.61 10.55
CA GLY A 170 8.24 6.03 10.48
C GLY A 170 8.50 7.18 9.49
N GLU A 171 9.75 7.64 9.46
CA GLU A 171 10.20 8.64 8.49
C GLU A 171 10.31 8.05 7.08
N GLY A 172 10.50 8.91 6.08
CA GLY A 172 10.76 8.47 4.71
C GLY A 172 11.99 7.55 4.66
N GLY A 173 11.78 6.28 4.30
CA GLY A 173 12.82 5.25 4.30
C GLY A 173 12.69 4.19 5.39
N ASP A 174 11.80 4.36 6.37
CA ASP A 174 11.52 3.38 7.44
C ASP A 174 10.59 2.24 7.02
N GLY A 175 10.25 2.19 5.73
CA GLY A 175 9.39 1.19 5.16
C GLY A 175 9.80 0.84 3.75
N HIS A 176 9.58 -0.42 3.41
CA HIS A 176 9.86 -0.99 2.12
C HIS A 176 8.62 -1.62 1.52
N ILE A 177 8.56 -1.64 0.19
CA ILE A 177 7.41 -2.20 -0.52
C ILE A 177 7.85 -2.92 -1.79
N ALA A 178 7.15 -4.00 -2.08
CA ALA A 178 7.39 -4.92 -3.16
C ALA A 178 6.08 -5.33 -3.83
N ILE A 179 6.20 -5.85 -5.05
CA ILE A 179 5.13 -6.51 -5.78
C ILE A 179 5.38 -8.02 -5.75
N LEU A 180 4.39 -8.78 -5.32
CA LEU A 180 4.40 -10.24 -5.42
C LEU A 180 4.42 -10.65 -6.89
N GLY A 181 5.50 -11.34 -7.27
CA GLY A 181 5.71 -11.83 -8.61
C GLY A 181 5.21 -13.25 -8.76
N GLU A 182 6.14 -14.18 -8.96
CA GLU A 182 5.83 -15.60 -9.22
C GLU A 182 6.23 -16.49 -8.04
N THR A 183 5.77 -17.73 -8.10
CA THR A 183 6.19 -18.79 -7.18
C THR A 183 6.63 -19.99 -7.99
N ASP A 184 7.82 -20.51 -7.70
CA ASP A 184 8.36 -21.65 -8.44
C ASP A 184 7.84 -23.00 -7.92
N GLU A 185 8.28 -24.07 -8.58
CA GLU A 185 7.92 -25.45 -8.25
C GLU A 185 8.41 -25.91 -6.86
N GLU A 186 9.40 -25.21 -6.28
CA GLU A 186 9.91 -25.48 -4.94
C GLU A 186 9.15 -24.71 -3.85
N GLY A 187 8.16 -23.90 -4.25
CA GLY A 187 7.40 -23.04 -3.35
C GLY A 187 8.14 -21.76 -2.96
N VAL A 188 9.19 -21.36 -3.69
CA VAL A 188 9.86 -20.08 -3.47
C VAL A 188 9.01 -18.96 -4.04
N VAL A 189 8.57 -18.06 -3.17
CA VAL A 189 7.83 -16.85 -3.52
C VAL A 189 8.84 -15.75 -3.85
N TYR A 190 8.68 -15.15 -5.03
CA TYR A 190 9.52 -14.06 -5.49
C TYR A 190 8.79 -12.72 -5.42
N LEU A 191 9.54 -11.70 -5.01
CA LEU A 191 9.10 -10.32 -4.98
C LEU A 191 9.88 -9.50 -6.00
N TYR A 192 9.23 -8.52 -6.62
CA TYR A 192 9.87 -7.44 -7.37
C TYR A 192 9.91 -6.20 -6.50
N HIS A 193 11.11 -5.74 -6.19
CA HIS A 193 11.32 -4.57 -5.33
C HIS A 193 12.64 -3.89 -5.65
N ASN A 194 12.84 -2.71 -5.05
CA ASN A 194 14.14 -2.05 -5.05
C ASN A 194 15.09 -2.80 -4.12
N ASN A 195 15.88 -3.72 -4.66
CA ASN A 195 16.79 -4.56 -3.89
C ASN A 195 18.07 -3.79 -3.55
N TRP A 196 18.53 -3.89 -2.31
CA TRP A 196 19.79 -3.32 -1.81
C TRP A 196 20.85 -4.38 -1.47
N TYR A 197 20.47 -5.66 -1.55
CA TYR A 197 21.32 -6.77 -1.14
C TYR A 197 22.51 -6.90 -2.09
N ARG A 198 23.72 -6.81 -1.54
CA ARG A 198 24.98 -6.63 -2.26
C ARG A 198 26.08 -7.50 -1.67
N PRO A 199 27.20 -7.71 -2.38
CA PRO A 199 28.30 -8.53 -1.87
C PRO A 199 28.83 -8.08 -0.50
N ASP A 200 28.82 -6.78 -0.21
CA ASP A 200 29.25 -6.23 1.09
C ASP A 200 28.46 -6.79 2.28
N ASN A 201 27.20 -7.20 2.07
CA ASN A 201 26.38 -7.84 3.11
C ASN A 201 26.91 -9.23 3.50
N GLU A 202 27.66 -9.87 2.61
CA GLU A 202 28.10 -11.27 2.74
C GLU A 202 29.64 -11.38 2.68
N GLY A 203 30.34 -10.36 3.18
CA GLY A 203 31.81 -10.38 3.21
C GLY A 203 32.48 -10.41 1.83
N GLY A 204 31.77 -9.94 0.80
CA GLY A 204 32.24 -9.89 -0.59
C GLY A 204 31.81 -11.08 -1.46
N GLU A 205 31.11 -12.08 -0.90
CA GLU A 205 30.55 -13.17 -1.69
C GLU A 205 29.39 -12.67 -2.56
N ARG A 206 29.37 -13.04 -3.84
CA ARG A 206 28.32 -12.63 -4.79
C ARG A 206 27.33 -13.78 -4.99
N LYS A 207 26.03 -13.45 -4.93
CA LYS A 207 24.90 -14.38 -5.13
C LYS A 207 23.99 -13.85 -6.24
N ASP A 208 23.18 -14.74 -6.83
CA ASP A 208 22.36 -14.44 -8.03
C ASP A 208 21.26 -13.39 -7.80
N TYR A 209 20.81 -13.25 -6.56
CA TYR A 209 19.76 -12.32 -6.13
C TYR A 209 20.32 -11.03 -5.52
N MET A 210 21.60 -10.73 -5.76
CA MET A 210 22.21 -9.44 -5.38
C MET A 210 22.10 -8.44 -6.52
N VAL A 211 22.22 -7.15 -6.18
CA VAL A 211 22.42 -6.06 -7.16
C VAL A 211 23.52 -6.46 -8.16
N SER A 212 23.20 -6.41 -9.44
CA SER A 212 24.07 -6.89 -10.52
C SER A 212 25.42 -6.16 -10.54
N THR A 213 26.46 -6.82 -11.05
CA THR A 213 27.81 -6.24 -11.21
C THR A 213 27.77 -4.94 -12.01
N HIS A 214 26.98 -4.90 -13.07
CA HIS A 214 26.83 -3.68 -13.88
C HIS A 214 26.31 -2.51 -13.03
N TYR A 215 25.25 -2.71 -12.25
CA TYR A 215 24.75 -1.67 -11.34
C TYR A 215 25.78 -1.29 -10.28
N TYR A 216 26.30 -2.29 -9.57
CA TYR A 216 27.10 -2.08 -8.37
C TYR A 216 28.51 -1.55 -8.66
N ASP A 217 29.20 -2.16 -9.62
CA ASP A 217 30.61 -1.93 -9.89
C ASP A 217 30.84 -0.91 -11.03
N GLU A 218 29.98 -0.92 -12.07
CA GLU A 218 30.17 -0.07 -13.25
C GLU A 218 29.43 1.28 -13.15
N LEU A 219 28.16 1.25 -12.70
CA LEU A 219 27.33 2.45 -12.55
C LEU A 219 27.40 3.07 -11.15
N ASN A 220 28.04 2.38 -10.19
CA ASN A 220 28.07 2.77 -8.77
C ASN A 220 26.66 3.01 -8.18
N LEU A 221 25.68 2.24 -8.64
CA LEU A 221 24.32 2.21 -8.13
C LEU A 221 24.19 1.10 -7.10
N ARG A 222 23.72 1.46 -5.91
CA ARG A 222 23.61 0.54 -4.76
C ARG A 222 22.26 -0.18 -4.68
N ARG A 223 21.32 0.16 -5.56
CA ARG A 223 19.97 -0.38 -5.56
C ARG A 223 19.53 -0.74 -6.98
N GLN A 224 18.71 -1.77 -7.10
CA GLN A 224 18.22 -2.25 -8.38
C GLN A 224 16.79 -2.78 -8.23
N TRP A 225 15.87 -2.37 -9.12
CA TRP A 225 14.56 -3.03 -9.20
C TRP A 225 14.76 -4.42 -9.82
N MET A 226 14.53 -5.48 -9.04
CA MET A 226 14.77 -6.85 -9.50
C MET A 226 13.90 -7.88 -8.80
N LYS A 227 13.84 -9.06 -9.39
CA LYS A 227 13.25 -10.27 -8.81
C LYS A 227 14.15 -10.78 -7.69
N THR A 228 13.60 -10.97 -6.50
CA THR A 228 14.32 -11.42 -5.31
C THR A 228 13.51 -12.52 -4.59
N PRO A 229 14.12 -13.64 -4.16
CA PRO A 229 13.42 -14.65 -3.37
C PRO A 229 13.09 -14.09 -1.99
N TRP A 230 11.86 -14.30 -1.51
CA TRP A 230 11.40 -13.80 -0.22
C TRP A 230 11.27 -14.91 0.81
N ILE A 231 10.29 -15.79 0.62
CA ILE A 231 10.02 -16.93 1.48
C ILE A 231 9.85 -18.19 0.63
N ARG A 232 10.20 -19.34 1.20
CA ARG A 232 9.77 -20.64 0.70
C ARG A 232 8.59 -21.11 1.54
N ILE A 233 7.50 -21.47 0.88
CA ILE A 233 6.34 -22.06 1.55
C ILE A 233 6.36 -23.57 1.44
N HIS A 234 5.91 -24.24 2.49
CA HIS A 234 5.64 -25.67 2.46
C HIS A 234 4.16 -25.89 2.71
N ARG A 235 3.51 -26.63 1.82
CA ARG A 235 2.08 -26.94 1.91
C ARG A 235 1.83 -28.39 2.29
N SER A 236 0.75 -28.62 3.02
CA SER A 236 0.20 -29.96 3.23
C SER A 236 -0.31 -30.52 1.91
N LYS A 237 0.10 -31.74 1.56
CA LYS A 237 -0.44 -32.43 0.37
C LYS A 237 -1.91 -32.80 0.50
N GLU A 238 -2.42 -32.88 1.72
CA GLU A 238 -3.79 -33.33 2.00
C GLU A 238 -4.77 -32.16 2.02
N THR A 239 -4.38 -31.04 2.65
CA THR A 239 -5.27 -29.87 2.84
C THR A 239 -4.93 -28.70 1.92
N ASN A 240 -3.76 -28.74 1.26
CA ASN A 240 -3.19 -27.63 0.49
C ASN A 240 -2.90 -26.36 1.31
N GLU A 241 -3.05 -26.41 2.64
CA GLU A 241 -2.74 -25.30 3.53
C GLU A 241 -1.23 -25.15 3.70
N ILE A 242 -0.78 -23.93 3.98
CA ILE A 242 0.60 -23.65 4.38
C ILE A 242 0.82 -24.27 5.76
N VAL A 243 1.80 -25.16 5.87
CA VAL A 243 2.18 -25.82 7.14
C VAL A 243 3.52 -25.33 7.67
N ASP A 244 4.34 -24.75 6.81
CA ASP A 244 5.63 -24.19 7.20
C ASP A 244 6.08 -23.10 6.22
N ILE A 245 6.95 -22.20 6.69
CA ILE A 245 7.58 -21.16 5.89
C ILE A 245 9.05 -20.97 6.27
N GLU A 246 9.91 -20.72 5.29
CA GLU A 246 11.34 -20.46 5.44
C GLU A 246 11.68 -19.10 4.84
N GLY A 247 12.32 -18.23 5.61
CA GLY A 247 12.86 -16.97 5.08
C GLY A 247 14.13 -17.28 4.30
N LEU A 248 14.22 -16.83 3.05
CA LEU A 248 15.31 -17.22 2.15
C LEU A 248 16.48 -16.26 2.17
N LEU A 249 16.22 -14.98 2.42
CA LEU A 249 17.23 -13.94 2.49
C LEU A 249 17.23 -13.31 3.88
N PRO A 250 18.39 -13.23 4.54
CA PRO A 250 18.50 -12.38 5.71
C PRO A 250 18.30 -10.92 5.27
N GLU A 251 17.45 -10.19 6.01
CA GLU A 251 17.34 -8.73 5.87
C GLU A 251 16.96 -8.26 4.45
N ILE A 252 15.92 -8.85 3.85
CA ILE A 252 15.34 -8.33 2.59
C ILE A 252 14.63 -6.99 2.83
N ASP A 253 15.38 -5.94 3.16
CA ASP A 253 14.93 -4.54 3.29
C ASP A 253 13.61 -4.41 4.06
N ASP A 254 13.63 -4.67 5.36
CA ASP A 254 12.44 -4.60 6.22
C ASP A 254 11.30 -5.60 5.90
N LEU A 255 11.44 -6.49 4.90
CA LEU A 255 10.44 -7.52 4.53
C LEU A 255 10.73 -8.90 5.13
N ASP A 256 11.71 -9.02 6.02
CA ASP A 256 12.05 -10.31 6.62
C ASP A 256 11.06 -10.63 7.76
N PRO A 257 10.31 -11.76 7.67
CA PRO A 257 9.26 -12.11 8.62
C PRO A 257 9.78 -12.46 10.02
N TYR A 258 11.09 -12.55 10.25
CA TYR A 258 11.66 -13.02 11.52
C TYR A 258 12.59 -12.04 12.22
N THR A 259 12.86 -10.88 11.63
CA THR A 259 13.81 -9.88 12.18
C THR A 259 13.12 -8.70 12.87
N GLY A 260 11.83 -8.84 13.16
CA GLY A 260 11.08 -7.91 13.99
C GLY A 260 10.40 -6.77 13.24
N PHE A 261 10.33 -6.87 11.92
CA PHE A 261 9.57 -5.96 11.06
C PHE A 261 8.08 -6.29 11.04
N PHE A 262 7.28 -5.28 10.73
CA PHE A 262 5.85 -5.40 10.54
C PHE A 262 5.52 -5.54 9.06
N ILE A 263 5.26 -6.77 8.64
CA ILE A 263 4.85 -7.12 7.29
C ILE A 263 3.35 -6.95 7.15
N THR A 264 2.96 -6.28 6.08
CA THR A 264 1.58 -6.11 5.65
C THR A 264 1.46 -6.57 4.20
N VAL A 265 0.37 -7.26 3.92
CA VAL A 265 -0.01 -7.71 2.59
C VAL A 265 -1.23 -6.91 2.16
N SER A 266 -1.14 -6.27 0.99
CA SER A 266 -2.20 -5.42 0.46
C SER A 266 -2.61 -5.90 -0.93
N ILE A 267 -3.84 -6.38 -1.06
CA ILE A 267 -4.41 -6.83 -2.33
C ILE A 267 -5.30 -5.71 -2.86
N MET A 268 -4.89 -5.16 -4.00
CA MET A 268 -5.62 -4.10 -4.68
C MET A 268 -7.03 -4.57 -5.04
N PRO A 269 -8.05 -3.71 -4.87
CA PRO A 269 -9.42 -4.09 -5.11
C PRO A 269 -9.71 -4.34 -6.60
N GLU A 270 -8.93 -3.81 -7.53
CA GLU A 270 -8.96 -4.20 -8.95
C GLU A 270 -8.60 -5.68 -9.14
N LEU A 271 -7.62 -6.21 -8.38
CA LEU A 271 -7.32 -7.65 -8.38
C LEU A 271 -8.47 -8.43 -7.72
N LEU A 272 -8.96 -7.98 -6.56
CA LEU A 272 -10.07 -8.63 -5.86
C LEU A 272 -11.33 -8.75 -6.74
N GLU A 273 -11.58 -7.75 -7.61
CA GLU A 273 -12.68 -7.76 -8.56
C GLU A 273 -12.54 -8.88 -9.60
N GLU A 274 -11.34 -9.08 -10.17
CA GLU A 274 -11.08 -10.17 -11.13
C GLU A 274 -11.27 -11.56 -10.49
N PHE A 275 -11.02 -11.70 -9.19
CA PHE A 275 -11.27 -12.93 -8.43
C PHE A 275 -12.70 -13.03 -7.86
N GLY A 276 -13.58 -12.05 -8.11
CA GLY A 276 -14.94 -12.04 -7.55
C GLY A 276 -14.98 -11.99 -6.02
N SER A 277 -13.89 -11.53 -5.39
CA SER A 277 -13.67 -11.52 -3.94
C SER A 277 -13.79 -10.13 -3.33
N LEU A 278 -14.07 -9.11 -4.14
CA LEU A 278 -14.32 -7.75 -3.65
C LEU A 278 -15.66 -7.67 -2.90
N GLU A 279 -15.61 -7.61 -1.57
CA GLU A 279 -16.80 -7.51 -0.73
C GLU A 279 -17.39 -6.09 -0.73
N ARG A 280 -18.17 -5.72 -1.74
CA ARG A 280 -18.78 -4.36 -1.77
C ARG A 280 -19.79 -4.10 -0.65
N ASN A 281 -20.38 -5.16 -0.09
CA ASN A 281 -21.50 -5.07 0.84
C ASN A 281 -21.13 -4.55 2.24
N HIS A 282 -19.86 -4.42 2.58
CA HIS A 282 -19.45 -3.86 3.88
C HIS A 282 -19.54 -2.33 3.91
N PHE A 283 -19.53 -1.67 2.74
CA PHE A 283 -19.69 -0.22 2.62
C PHE A 283 -21.16 0.20 2.72
N PHE A 284 -21.40 1.34 3.35
CA PHE A 284 -22.72 1.95 3.40
C PHE A 284 -22.98 2.77 2.14
N CYS A 285 -24.13 2.51 1.51
CA CYS A 285 -24.73 3.42 0.55
C CYS A 285 -26.22 3.56 0.82
N PRO A 286 -26.79 4.76 0.59
CA PRO A 286 -28.23 4.95 0.67
C PRO A 286 -29.02 4.02 -0.24
N ALA A 287 -30.28 3.75 0.12
CA ALA A 287 -31.17 2.89 -0.65
C ALA A 287 -31.23 3.29 -2.14
N GLY A 288 -31.14 2.30 -3.03
CA GLY A 288 -31.10 2.51 -4.48
C GLY A 288 -29.71 2.79 -5.05
N LEU A 289 -28.71 2.99 -4.20
CA LEU A 289 -27.31 3.15 -4.60
C LEU A 289 -26.49 1.91 -4.24
N LYS A 290 -25.38 1.72 -4.94
CA LYS A 290 -24.41 0.64 -4.72
C LYS A 290 -23.03 1.26 -4.42
N PRO A 291 -22.25 0.69 -3.50
CA PRO A 291 -20.89 1.15 -3.30
C PRO A 291 -20.03 0.79 -4.53
N ASP A 292 -19.24 1.77 -4.96
CA ASP A 292 -18.14 1.60 -5.90
C ASP A 292 -16.84 1.95 -5.15
N PRO A 293 -16.15 0.93 -4.61
CA PRO A 293 -14.91 1.13 -3.88
C PRO A 293 -13.78 1.71 -4.76
N MET A 294 -13.77 1.45 -6.07
CA MET A 294 -12.75 2.00 -6.98
C MET A 294 -12.86 3.51 -7.05
N LEU A 295 -14.09 4.00 -7.07
CA LEU A 295 -14.39 5.43 -7.05
C LEU A 295 -14.42 5.99 -5.63
N GLY A 296 -14.40 5.14 -4.59
CA GLY A 296 -14.60 5.54 -3.20
C GLY A 296 -15.91 6.31 -2.99
N ALA A 297 -16.99 5.89 -3.67
CA ALA A 297 -18.26 6.60 -3.70
C ALA A 297 -19.47 5.66 -3.86
N CYS A 298 -20.68 6.21 -3.72
CA CYS A 298 -21.92 5.50 -4.02
C CYS A 298 -22.39 5.82 -5.44
N VAL A 299 -22.85 4.80 -6.17
CA VAL A 299 -23.30 4.92 -7.57
C VAL A 299 -24.70 4.38 -7.77
N ASP A 300 -25.47 4.96 -8.68
CA ASP A 300 -26.75 4.38 -9.14
C ASP A 300 -26.57 3.49 -10.37
N ASP A 301 -27.67 2.87 -10.82
CA ASP A 301 -27.67 2.01 -12.02
C ASP A 301 -27.41 2.79 -13.33
N GLN A 302 -27.44 4.14 -13.29
CA GLN A 302 -27.14 5.02 -14.42
C GLN A 302 -25.72 5.60 -14.36
N GLN A 303 -24.85 5.08 -13.49
CA GLN A 303 -23.47 5.56 -13.31
C GLN A 303 -23.43 7.04 -12.89
N ASN A 304 -24.41 7.50 -12.09
CA ASN A 304 -24.28 8.75 -11.37
C ASN A 304 -23.61 8.48 -10.02
N ILE A 305 -22.66 9.34 -9.68
CA ILE A 305 -21.91 9.32 -8.43
C ILE A 305 -22.59 10.24 -7.43
N TYR A 306 -22.80 9.71 -6.23
CA TYR A 306 -23.41 10.40 -5.11
C TYR A 306 -22.41 10.54 -3.97
N GLY A 307 -22.38 11.73 -3.41
CA GLY A 307 -21.60 12.06 -2.24
C GLY A 307 -21.66 13.55 -2.04
N ARG A 308 -20.93 14.05 -1.05
CA ARG A 308 -20.47 15.43 -1.15
C ARG A 308 -19.04 15.41 -1.64
N PHE A 309 -18.82 16.09 -2.76
CA PHE A 309 -17.50 16.23 -3.35
C PHE A 309 -16.69 17.23 -2.56
N SER A 310 -15.36 17.22 -2.73
CA SER A 310 -14.55 18.27 -2.10
C SER A 310 -14.98 19.65 -2.61
N GLU A 311 -14.73 20.69 -1.82
CA GLU A 311 -14.98 22.06 -2.23
C GLU A 311 -14.20 22.41 -3.50
N LYS A 312 -12.95 21.95 -3.60
CA LYS A 312 -12.12 22.19 -4.78
C LYS A 312 -12.70 21.53 -6.03
N MET A 313 -13.14 20.27 -5.94
CA MET A 313 -13.82 19.60 -7.05
C MET A 313 -15.10 20.33 -7.43
N THR A 314 -15.88 20.78 -6.44
CA THR A 314 -17.13 21.51 -6.70
C THR A 314 -16.86 22.85 -7.38
N GLN A 315 -15.82 23.58 -6.95
CA GLN A 315 -15.37 24.81 -7.57
C GLN A 315 -14.94 24.57 -9.02
N GLU A 316 -14.07 23.58 -9.27
CA GLU A 316 -13.62 23.23 -10.62
C GLU A 316 -14.77 22.80 -11.53
N CYS A 317 -15.75 22.06 -11.00
CA CYS A 317 -16.98 21.72 -11.72
C CYS A 317 -17.70 22.98 -12.24
N VAL A 318 -17.85 23.99 -11.37
CA VAL A 318 -18.50 25.26 -11.72
C VAL A 318 -17.67 26.02 -12.75
N GLU A 319 -16.35 26.09 -12.57
CA GLU A 319 -15.41 26.77 -13.47
C GLU A 319 -15.39 26.15 -14.87
N LEU A 320 -15.54 24.82 -14.98
CA LEU A 320 -15.66 24.11 -16.25
C LEU A 320 -17.03 24.26 -16.93
N GLY A 321 -17.98 24.95 -16.30
CA GLY A 321 -19.27 25.28 -16.91
C GLY A 321 -20.30 24.14 -16.90
N TYR A 322 -20.16 23.13 -16.04
CA TYR A 322 -21.19 22.10 -15.85
C TYR A 322 -22.46 22.63 -15.16
N GLY A 323 -22.43 23.89 -14.71
CA GLY A 323 -23.61 24.65 -14.28
C GLY A 323 -24.28 24.07 -13.04
N GLN A 324 -25.62 23.95 -13.08
CA GLN A 324 -26.41 23.48 -11.93
C GLN A 324 -26.07 22.04 -11.52
N ALA A 325 -25.48 21.22 -12.39
CA ALA A 325 -25.06 19.86 -12.02
C ALA A 325 -24.06 19.86 -10.84
N CYS A 326 -23.23 20.91 -10.71
CA CYS A 326 -22.24 21.02 -9.65
C CYS A 326 -22.85 21.31 -8.28
N THR A 327 -23.95 22.05 -8.26
CA THR A 327 -24.54 22.59 -7.03
C THR A 327 -25.90 22.01 -6.71
N GLN A 328 -26.49 21.22 -7.61
CA GLN A 328 -27.78 20.59 -7.40
C GLN A 328 -27.66 19.53 -6.31
N VAL A 329 -28.48 19.70 -5.28
CA VAL A 329 -28.56 18.80 -4.15
C VAL A 329 -29.78 17.89 -4.33
N HIS A 330 -29.54 16.59 -4.21
CA HIS A 330 -30.56 15.54 -4.21
C HIS A 330 -30.81 15.09 -2.77
N ARG A 331 -32.09 14.98 -2.42
CA ARG A 331 -32.49 14.39 -1.14
C ARG A 331 -32.59 12.89 -1.29
N LEU A 332 -31.86 12.19 -0.43
CA LEU A 332 -31.96 10.75 -0.23
C LEU A 332 -32.67 10.51 1.10
N GLU A 333 -33.70 9.69 1.06
CA GLU A 333 -34.51 9.32 2.23
C GLU A 333 -34.32 7.85 2.54
N GLY A 334 -34.06 7.54 3.80
CA GLY A 334 -34.03 6.20 4.34
C GLY A 334 -34.96 6.08 5.54
N GLU A 335 -35.09 4.87 6.09
CA GLU A 335 -35.99 4.61 7.22
C GLU A 335 -35.66 5.46 8.46
N HIS A 336 -34.38 5.79 8.65
CA HIS A 336 -33.88 6.50 9.83
C HIS A 336 -33.03 7.73 9.52
N TYR A 337 -32.99 8.17 8.26
CA TYR A 337 -32.16 9.30 7.87
C TYR A 337 -32.73 10.05 6.67
N THR A 338 -32.34 11.33 6.57
CA THR A 338 -32.44 12.12 5.35
C THR A 338 -31.07 12.73 5.08
N ALA A 339 -30.61 12.65 3.84
CA ALA A 339 -29.33 13.24 3.45
C ALA A 339 -29.46 14.08 2.19
N SER A 340 -28.71 15.18 2.14
CA SER A 340 -28.69 16.12 1.04
C SER A 340 -27.30 16.02 0.38
N VAL A 341 -27.25 15.32 -0.76
CA VAL A 341 -25.99 14.99 -1.46
C VAL A 341 -25.96 15.57 -2.86
N GLN A 342 -24.78 15.86 -3.38
CA GLN A 342 -24.62 16.20 -4.79
C GLN A 342 -24.68 14.92 -5.63
N ARG A 343 -25.05 15.08 -6.91
CA ARG A 343 -25.07 13.99 -7.89
C ARG A 343 -24.37 14.42 -9.17
N TRP A 344 -23.27 13.77 -9.52
CA TRP A 344 -22.57 14.00 -10.79
C TRP A 344 -22.59 12.75 -11.66
N SER A 345 -22.55 12.91 -12.98
CA SER A 345 -22.27 11.76 -13.86
C SER A 345 -20.85 11.23 -13.59
N GLN A 346 -20.61 9.94 -13.75
CA GLN A 346 -19.29 9.33 -13.59
C GLN A 346 -18.20 10.02 -14.43
N GLY A 347 -18.53 10.46 -15.65
CA GLY A 347 -17.57 11.19 -16.50
C GLY A 347 -17.09 12.50 -15.89
N VAL A 348 -18.01 13.32 -15.36
CA VAL A 348 -17.68 14.56 -14.65
C VAL A 348 -16.87 14.27 -13.39
N TYR A 349 -17.28 13.26 -12.63
CA TYR A 349 -16.57 12.85 -11.42
C TYR A 349 -15.12 12.42 -11.71
N ASN A 350 -14.91 11.53 -12.68
CA ASN A 350 -13.57 11.03 -13.05
C ASN A 350 -12.65 12.15 -13.53
N GLN A 351 -13.20 13.13 -14.27
CA GLN A 351 -12.43 14.28 -14.73
C GLN A 351 -11.96 15.19 -13.57
N LEU A 352 -12.78 15.32 -12.52
CA LEU A 352 -12.52 16.24 -11.41
C LEU A 352 -11.83 15.57 -10.21
N ARG A 353 -11.99 14.26 -10.01
CA ARG A 353 -11.43 13.53 -8.87
C ARG A 353 -9.90 13.62 -8.85
N GLY A 354 -9.27 13.67 -10.02
CA GLY A 354 -7.83 13.49 -10.18
C GLY A 354 -7.41 12.03 -10.05
N ASN A 355 -6.10 11.81 -10.08
CA ASN A 355 -5.48 10.49 -10.07
C ASN A 355 -4.79 10.14 -8.74
N LYS A 356 -4.98 10.92 -7.68
CA LYS A 356 -4.38 10.63 -6.37
C LYS A 356 -5.27 9.72 -5.53
N ALA A 357 -4.69 9.17 -4.47
CA ALA A 357 -5.40 8.40 -3.44
C ALA A 357 -6.64 9.15 -2.95
N CYS A 358 -6.42 10.39 -2.51
CA CYS A 358 -7.47 11.32 -2.13
C CYS A 358 -7.90 12.18 -3.33
N PRO A 359 -9.23 12.40 -3.52
CA PRO A 359 -9.73 13.33 -4.50
C PRO A 359 -9.10 14.73 -4.41
N VAL A 360 -9.05 15.45 -5.54
CA VAL A 360 -8.55 16.83 -5.59
C VAL A 360 -9.15 17.68 -4.47
N GLY A 361 -8.31 18.44 -3.77
CA GLY A 361 -8.72 19.28 -2.64
C GLY A 361 -8.79 18.58 -1.29
N LEU A 362 -8.51 17.28 -1.24
CA LEU A 362 -8.37 16.52 -0.01
C LEU A 362 -6.92 16.10 0.21
N SER A 363 -6.54 15.94 1.47
CA SER A 363 -5.25 15.39 1.91
C SER A 363 -5.46 14.10 2.69
N LEU A 364 -4.52 13.16 2.61
CA LEU A 364 -4.56 11.97 3.44
C LEU A 364 -4.14 12.33 4.87
N ASP A 365 -4.99 12.04 5.85
CA ASP A 365 -4.63 12.05 7.27
C ASP A 365 -4.19 10.63 7.66
N HIS A 366 -2.90 10.48 7.98
CA HIS A 366 -2.29 9.21 8.33
C HIS A 366 -2.72 8.68 9.70
N GLU A 367 -3.09 9.55 10.64
CA GLU A 367 -3.50 9.14 11.99
C GLU A 367 -4.80 8.34 11.95
N ILE A 368 -5.70 8.71 11.04
CA ILE A 368 -7.03 8.09 10.89
C ILE A 368 -7.21 7.39 9.54
N ASN A 369 -6.12 7.24 8.79
CA ASN A 369 -6.06 6.64 7.47
C ASN A 369 -7.22 7.06 6.54
N SER A 370 -7.50 8.36 6.43
CA SER A 370 -8.67 8.84 5.69
C SER A 370 -8.42 10.16 4.98
N CYS A 371 -9.15 10.41 3.88
CA CYS A 371 -9.07 11.68 3.17
C CYS A 371 -9.81 12.77 3.93
N VAL A 372 -9.09 13.84 4.27
CA VAL A 372 -9.62 14.99 5.00
C VAL A 372 -9.63 16.23 4.12
N GLN A 373 -10.68 17.04 4.26
CA GLN A 373 -10.71 18.41 3.78
C GLN A 373 -10.31 19.33 4.93
N ALA A 374 -9.27 20.12 4.73
CA ALA A 374 -8.96 21.20 5.67
C ALA A 374 -10.13 22.20 5.69
N ALA A 375 -10.46 22.69 6.88
CA ALA A 375 -11.47 23.73 6.99
C ALA A 375 -11.01 25.00 6.24
N ASP A 376 -11.96 25.72 5.64
CA ASP A 376 -11.67 27.05 5.13
C ASP A 376 -11.18 27.98 6.26
N GLN A 377 -10.56 29.12 5.92
CA GLN A 377 -10.04 30.04 6.94
C GLN A 377 -11.12 30.67 7.84
N GLU A 378 -12.41 30.53 7.51
CA GLU A 378 -13.55 31.01 8.30
C GLU A 378 -14.06 29.95 9.28
N HIS A 379 -13.90 28.65 8.98
CA HIS A 379 -14.41 27.50 9.72
C HIS A 379 -13.30 26.67 10.36
N ARG A 380 -12.16 27.29 10.72
CA ARG A 380 -10.85 26.73 11.17
C ARG A 380 -10.86 25.54 12.16
N ASN A 381 -12.01 25.15 12.70
CA ASN A 381 -12.16 24.08 13.68
C ASN A 381 -12.90 22.84 13.14
N GLN A 382 -13.20 22.75 11.84
CA GLN A 382 -13.97 21.62 11.29
C GLN A 382 -13.28 21.01 10.07
N GLU A 383 -12.19 20.30 10.32
CA GLU A 383 -11.73 19.29 9.36
C GLU A 383 -12.83 18.25 9.18
N GLU A 384 -13.02 17.80 7.94
CA GLU A 384 -14.01 16.78 7.60
C GLU A 384 -13.35 15.63 6.87
N VAL A 385 -13.61 14.41 7.33
CA VAL A 385 -13.31 13.17 6.62
C VAL A 385 -14.34 12.99 5.51
N ILE A 386 -13.87 12.80 4.29
CA ILE A 386 -14.71 12.58 3.11
C ILE A 386 -14.38 11.24 2.48
N GLY A 387 -15.38 10.37 2.31
CA GLY A 387 -15.17 9.10 1.66
C GLY A 387 -16.35 8.13 1.76
N LEU A 388 -16.11 6.90 1.31
CA LEU A 388 -17.02 5.78 1.44
C LEU A 388 -16.74 5.05 2.77
N PHE A 389 -17.71 5.11 3.70
CA PHE A 389 -17.56 4.53 5.03
C PHE A 389 -18.19 3.14 5.12
N SER A 390 -17.65 2.29 6.01
CA SER A 390 -18.25 1.00 6.31
C SER A 390 -19.62 1.17 7.00
N LYS A 391 -20.51 0.19 6.83
CA LYS A 391 -21.81 0.14 7.51
C LYS A 391 -21.66 0.22 9.03
N SER A 392 -20.62 -0.39 9.59
CA SER A 392 -20.33 -0.33 11.03
C SER A 392 -20.08 1.10 11.49
N ILE A 393 -19.22 1.84 10.79
CA ILE A 393 -18.91 3.23 11.10
C ILE A 393 -20.13 4.13 10.92
N VAL A 394 -20.88 3.99 9.81
CA VAL A 394 -22.09 4.80 9.59
C VAL A 394 -23.15 4.53 10.65
N ASN A 395 -23.38 3.27 11.04
CA ASN A 395 -24.33 2.94 12.09
C ASN A 395 -23.89 3.53 13.45
N LYS A 396 -22.62 3.36 13.84
CA LYS A 396 -22.07 3.96 15.07
C LYS A 396 -22.21 5.49 15.06
N CYS A 397 -21.94 6.12 13.91
CA CYS A 397 -22.09 7.56 13.70
C CYS A 397 -23.54 8.02 13.89
N LEU A 398 -24.51 7.28 13.32
CA LEU A 398 -25.94 7.58 13.45
C LEU A 398 -26.43 7.40 14.89
N ASP A 399 -26.01 6.33 15.56
CA ASP A 399 -26.34 6.04 16.96
C ASP A 399 -25.84 7.14 17.91
N TRP A 400 -24.72 7.78 17.56
CA TRP A 400 -24.12 8.88 18.32
C TRP A 400 -24.65 10.26 17.91
N GLY A 401 -25.65 10.32 17.03
CA GLY A 401 -26.32 11.55 16.63
C GLY A 401 -25.54 12.39 15.61
N GLY A 402 -24.63 11.80 14.84
CA GLY A 402 -23.85 12.51 13.81
C GLY A 402 -24.68 13.04 12.63
N GLY A 403 -25.94 12.61 12.50
CA GLY A 403 -26.92 13.17 11.57
C GLY A 403 -26.59 12.92 10.09
N GLU A 404 -26.87 13.92 9.23
CA GLU A 404 -26.68 13.82 7.77
C GLU A 404 -25.23 13.54 7.36
N GLY A 405 -24.24 13.96 8.16
CA GLY A 405 -22.83 13.74 7.87
C GLY A 405 -22.48 12.25 7.68
N CYS A 406 -23.03 11.39 8.55
CA CYS A 406 -22.82 9.95 8.52
C CYS A 406 -23.22 9.30 7.19
N VAL A 407 -24.33 9.78 6.61
CA VAL A 407 -24.94 9.20 5.41
C VAL A 407 -24.41 9.84 4.14
N SER A 408 -24.05 11.13 4.20
CA SER A 408 -23.55 11.89 3.05
C SER A 408 -22.07 11.62 2.72
N GLY A 409 -21.37 10.86 3.56
CA GLY A 409 -19.94 10.59 3.40
C GLY A 409 -19.06 11.76 3.85
N ARG A 410 -19.55 12.64 4.73
CA ARG A 410 -18.77 13.72 5.37
C ARG A 410 -18.93 13.69 6.89
N ILE A 411 -17.89 13.28 7.59
CA ILE A 411 -17.89 13.21 9.06
C ILE A 411 -16.82 14.18 9.57
N SER A 412 -17.12 14.98 10.59
CA SER A 412 -16.07 15.80 11.24
C SER A 412 -14.88 14.92 11.64
N ALA A 413 -13.66 15.31 11.30
CA ALA A 413 -12.44 14.55 11.59
C ALA A 413 -12.33 14.23 13.08
N GLN A 414 -12.55 15.21 13.96
CA GLN A 414 -12.55 14.99 15.41
C GLN A 414 -13.56 13.91 15.81
N PHE A 415 -14.78 13.97 15.28
CA PHE A 415 -15.81 12.98 15.60
C PHE A 415 -15.46 11.60 15.03
N TYR A 416 -14.91 11.54 13.83
CA TYR A 416 -14.44 10.30 13.21
C TYR A 416 -13.31 9.64 14.03
N ARG A 417 -12.35 10.43 14.55
CA ARG A 417 -11.29 9.90 15.43
C ARG A 417 -11.88 9.20 16.67
N GLU A 418 -13.01 9.69 17.20
CA GLU A 418 -13.72 9.02 18.31
C GLU A 418 -14.53 7.79 17.87
N LEU A 419 -14.98 7.74 16.61
CA LEU A 419 -15.70 6.59 16.08
C LEU A 419 -14.80 5.38 15.79
N ILE A 420 -13.53 5.60 15.47
CA ILE A 420 -12.57 4.52 15.15
C ILE A 420 -11.77 4.01 16.35
N LYS A 421 -11.87 4.70 17.50
CA LYS A 421 -11.50 4.15 18.81
C LYS A 421 -12.53 3.12 19.28
#